data_AF-A0A936A1L7-F1
#
_entry.id   AF-A0A936A1L7-F1
#
_cell.length_a   1.000
_cell.length_b   1.000
_cell.length_c   1.000
_cell.angle_alpha   90.00
_cell.angle_beta   90.00
_cell.angle_gamma   90.00
#
_symmetry.space_group_name_H-M   'P 1'
#
loop_
_entity.id
_entity.type
_entity.pdbx_description
1 polymer ?
#
loop_
_entity_poly.entity_id
_entity_poly.type
_entity_poly.pdbx_seq_one_letter_code
_entity_poly.pdbx_strand_id
1 'polypeptide(L)' 'MEKSENKFYRDAHFYSPQEIAELIKQAGFHHFSYWQTLTKSKVIEIEQPQQGFGKGSFVVMKAINN' A
#
# COMPACT_ATOMS: atom_id res chain seq x y z
N MET A 1 15.43 10.62 -10.72
CA MET A 1 16.30 10.11 -9.64
C MET A 1 16.22 8.61 -9.70
N GLU A 2 17.35 7.94 -9.92
CA GLU A 2 17.37 6.48 -9.88
C GLU A 2 17.29 5.99 -8.42
N LYS A 3 16.67 4.82 -8.23
CA LYS A 3 16.52 4.19 -6.91
C LYS A 3 17.89 3.99 -6.23
N SER A 4 18.88 3.55 -7.01
CA SER A 4 20.27 3.29 -6.62
C SER A 4 20.94 4.50 -5.96
N GLU A 5 20.61 5.71 -6.41
CA GLU A 5 21.19 6.97 -5.94
C GLU A 5 20.44 7.58 -4.74
N ASN A 6 19.24 7.06 -4.43
CA ASN A 6 18.42 7.61 -3.37
C ASN A 6 18.71 6.92 -2.03
N LYS A 7 19.27 7.67 -1.07
CA LYS A 7 19.60 7.19 0.28
C LYS A 7 18.43 6.54 1.05
N PHE A 8 17.19 6.85 0.68
CA PHE A 8 15.99 6.29 1.32
C PHE A 8 15.45 5.07 0.59
N TYR A 9 15.61 4.98 -0.73
CA TYR A 9 14.99 3.94 -1.55
C TYR A 9 15.95 2.89 -2.08
N ARG A 10 17.27 3.11 -2.02
CA ARG A 10 18.28 2.19 -2.57
C ARG A 10 18.04 0.75 -2.17
N ASP A 11 17.80 0.54 -0.88
CA ASP A 11 17.66 -0.79 -0.29
C ASP A 11 16.17 -1.21 -0.13
N ALA A 12 15.22 -0.41 -0.62
CA ALA A 12 13.79 -0.69 -0.51
C ALA A 12 13.33 -1.71 -1.56
N HIS A 13 12.39 -2.59 -1.21
CA HIS A 13 11.67 -3.42 -2.18
C HIS A 13 10.32 -2.79 -2.49
N PHE A 14 10.04 -2.58 -3.77
CA PHE A 14 8.77 -2.02 -4.22
C PHE A 14 7.85 -3.14 -4.64
N TYR A 15 6.62 -3.09 -4.12
CA TYR A 15 5.55 -3.99 -4.49
C TYR A 15 4.29 -3.18 -4.76
N SER A 16 3.52 -3.63 -5.73
CA SER A 16 2.13 -3.27 -5.90
C SER A 16 1.26 -3.89 -4.79
N PRO A 17 0.10 -3.30 -4.47
CA PRO A 17 -0.87 -3.92 -3.57
C PRO A 17 -1.27 -5.34 -4.00
N GLN A 18 -1.32 -5.60 -5.31
CA GLN A 18 -1.69 -6.89 -5.88
C GLN A 18 -0.62 -7.96 -5.61
N GLU A 19 0.66 -7.65 -5.80
CA GLU A 19 1.76 -8.59 -5.50
C GLU A 19 1.76 -8.97 -4.02
N ILE A 20 1.56 -8.00 -3.11
CA ILE A 20 1.44 -8.28 -1.68
C ILE A 20 0.21 -9.14 -1.38
N ALA A 21 -0.93 -8.87 -2.02
CA ALA A 21 -2.15 -9.65 -1.82
C ALA A 21 -1.99 -11.11 -2.25
N GLU A 22 -1.30 -11.35 -3.38
CA GLU A 22 -0.99 -12.70 -3.86
C GLU A 22 -0.09 -13.45 -2.87
N LEU A 23 0.97 -12.82 -2.37
CA LEU A 23 1.87 -13.41 -1.37
C LEU A 23 1.13 -13.74 -0.06
N ILE A 24 0.30 -12.82 0.43
CA ILE A 24 -0.48 -13.03 1.66
C ILE A 24 -1.53 -14.13 1.46
N LYS A 25 -2.12 -14.24 0.28
CA LYS A 25 -3.04 -15.34 -0.08
C LYS A 25 -2.33 -16.68 -0.10
N GLN A 26 -1.12 -16.76 -0.67
CA GLN A 26 -0.31 -17.99 -0.66
C GLN A 26 0.08 -18.40 0.76
N ALA A 27 0.22 -17.44 1.67
CA ALA A 27 0.45 -17.68 3.10
C ALA A 27 -0.81 -18.14 3.87
N GLY A 28 -1.96 -18.33 3.22
CA GLY A 28 -3.19 -18.86 3.83
C GLY A 28 -4.16 -17.80 4.37
N PHE A 29 -3.88 -16.51 4.18
CA PHE A 29 -4.80 -15.46 4.59
C PHE A 29 -5.90 -15.22 3.55
N HIS A 30 -7.06 -14.79 4.04
CA HIS A 30 -8.27 -14.56 3.26
C HIS A 30 -9.00 -13.28 3.70
N HIS A 31 -10.21 -13.04 3.16
CA HIS A 31 -11.10 -11.92 3.55
C HIS A 31 -10.42 -10.56 3.53
N PHE A 32 -9.85 -10.21 2.37
CA PHE A 32 -9.09 -8.98 2.21
C PHE A 32 -9.98 -7.74 2.25
N SER A 33 -9.51 -6.69 2.94
CA SER A 33 -10.04 -5.33 2.81
C SER A 33 -8.90 -4.33 2.67
N TYR A 34 -9.17 -3.25 1.93
CA TYR A 34 -8.17 -2.29 1.52
C TYR A 34 -8.68 -0.87 1.78
N TRP A 35 -7.76 -0.02 2.21
CA TRP A 35 -7.99 1.40 2.40
C TRP A 35 -6.79 2.19 1.92
N GLN A 36 -7.00 3.42 1.48
CA GLN A 36 -5.95 4.31 1.00
C GLN A 36 -6.13 5.74 1.49
N THR A 37 -5.02 6.46 1.59
CA THR A 37 -4.95 7.89 1.89
C THR A 37 -3.80 8.52 1.08
N LEU A 38 -3.54 9.81 1.27
CA LEU A 38 -2.63 10.61 0.46
C LEU A 38 -3.05 10.60 -1.02
N THR A 39 -4.35 10.79 -1.28
CA THR A 39 -4.88 10.89 -2.66
C THR A 39 -4.78 12.31 -3.20
N LYS A 40 -4.59 13.30 -2.31
CA LYS A 40 -4.41 14.71 -2.66
C LYS A 40 -2.94 15.09 -2.49
N SER A 41 -2.42 15.90 -3.40
CA SER A 41 -1.03 16.40 -3.35
C SER A 41 -0.79 17.48 -2.30
N LYS A 42 -1.86 18.08 -1.77
CA LYS A 42 -1.82 19.08 -0.69
C LYS A 42 -2.63 18.59 0.50
N VAL A 43 -2.00 18.54 1.66
CA VAL A 43 -2.64 18.22 2.93
C VAL A 43 -3.14 19.51 3.55
N ILE A 44 -4.42 19.80 3.36
CA ILE A 44 -5.09 20.99 3.92
C ILE A 44 -5.80 20.63 5.24
N GLU A 45 -6.10 19.34 5.42
CA GLU A 45 -6.80 18.74 6.55
C GLU A 45 -6.43 17.24 6.64
N ILE A 46 -6.79 16.58 7.74
CA ILE A 46 -6.63 15.12 7.86
C ILE A 46 -7.55 14.46 6.83
N GLU A 47 -6.95 13.77 5.86
CA GLU A 47 -7.70 13.08 4.81
C GLU A 47 -8.43 11.85 5.39
N GLN A 48 -9.75 11.78 5.15
CA GLN A 48 -10.53 10.59 5.46
C GLN A 48 -10.10 9.44 4.53
N PRO A 49 -9.82 8.24 5.06
CA PRO A 49 -9.39 7.12 4.24
C PRO A 49 -10.50 6.69 3.28
N GLN A 50 -10.11 6.35 2.05
CA GLN A 50 -11.00 5.85 1.01
C GLN A 50 -10.86 4.34 0.89
N GLN A 51 -11.95 3.62 0.65
CA GLN A 51 -11.89 2.19 0.42
C GLN A 51 -11.14 1.87 -0.90
N GLY A 52 -10.37 0.79 -0.91
CA GLY A 52 -9.57 0.34 -2.07
C GLY A 52 -8.14 0.91 -2.08
N PHE A 53 -7.49 0.80 -3.25
CA PHE A 53 -6.15 1.32 -3.52
C PHE A 53 -6.08 1.88 -4.97
N GLY A 54 -4.95 2.47 -5.35
CA GLY A 54 -4.67 2.92 -6.73
C GLY A 54 -4.87 4.41 -7.01
N LYS A 55 -5.35 5.18 -6.04
CA LYS A 55 -5.45 6.65 -6.10
C LYS A 55 -4.50 7.34 -5.11
N GLY A 56 -4.22 6.70 -3.99
CA GLY A 56 -3.43 7.23 -2.89
C GLY A 56 -2.03 6.64 -2.82
N SER A 57 -1.12 7.39 -2.19
CA SER A 57 0.28 6.97 -2.00
C SER A 57 0.50 6.12 -0.75
N PHE A 58 -0.52 5.94 0.09
CA PHE A 58 -0.46 5.07 1.26
C PHE A 58 -1.65 4.11 1.26
N VAL A 59 -1.37 2.82 1.42
CA VAL A 59 -2.37 1.74 1.39
C VAL A 59 -2.26 0.91 2.67
N VAL A 60 -3.41 0.61 3.25
CA VAL A 60 -3.56 -0.36 4.34
C VAL A 60 -4.29 -1.59 3.78
N MET A 61 -3.72 -2.76 4.03
CA MET A 61 -4.31 -4.05 3.69
C MET A 61 -4.60 -4.82 4.98
N LYS A 62 -5.82 -5.33 5.12
CA LYS A 62 -6.19 -6.29 6.16
C LYS A 62 -6.51 -7.62 5.50
N ALA A 63 -6.06 -8.70 6.10
CA ALA A 63 -6.45 -10.07 5.77
C ALA A 63 -6.59 -10.88 7.07
N ILE A 64 -7.34 -11.98 7.04
CA ILE A 64 -7.65 -12.83 8.19
C ILE A 64 -7.17 -14.24 7.88
N ASN A 65 -6.43 -14.84 8.80
CA ASN A 65 -6.08 -16.26 8.79
C ASN A 65 -6.90 -16.96 9.88
N ASN A 66 -7.56 -18.07 9.54
CA ASN A 66 -8.45 -18.80 10.45
C ASN A 66 -7.70 -19.95 11.13
#